data_AF-A0A3C1V9L2-F1
#
_entry.id   AF-A0A3C1V9L2-F1
#
_cell.length_a   1.000
_cell.length_b   1.000
_cell.length_c   1.000
_cell.angle_alpha   90.00
_cell.angle_beta   90.00
_cell.angle_gamma   90.00
#
_symmetry.space_group_name_H-M   'P 1'
#
loop_
_entity.id
_entity.type
_entity.pdbx_description
1 polymer ?
#
loop_
_entity_poly.entity_id
_entity_poly.type
_entity_poly.pdbx_seq_one_letter_code
_entity_poly.pdbx_strand_id
1 'polypeptide(L)'
;MKRLIQLNLLLLLISTATAQESSPQQSPPQESQKVLRDYDWKGLARQQFLPGEVVSMNGSSILKIEKTNDTLQSFSILKISDPSVIKNAYFLVCEVKYENVTKQSVLSLSCFLPPAALGSDGRKIDVRAKNDRYGFIEVTSNWKPLQFPVARDALEGLPTQLEAHLDMPGRGTIYIRPIRLLGVTGSWWSPQQIALIGGIGGSVIGCFGALLGLLASKGKARTFVLTTMKIFIVLGILLTIAGFVAVVSNQPYAVWYALLLPGVILTLVFSLTLPSIQRRYDELEIRRMTSVDTMGS
;
A
#
# COMPACT_ATOMS: atom_id res chain seq x y z
N MET A 1 -38.03 6.48 21.14
CA MET A 1 -37.81 5.32 20.23
C MET A 1 -37.90 5.69 18.74
N LYS A 2 -38.85 6.53 18.29
CA LYS A 2 -38.96 6.94 16.86
C LYS A 2 -37.74 7.68 16.28
N ARG A 3 -36.98 8.45 17.08
CA ARG A 3 -35.78 9.19 16.60
C ARG A 3 -34.51 8.34 16.43
N LEU A 4 -34.40 7.19 17.11
CA LEU A 4 -33.24 6.28 16.95
C LEU A 4 -33.37 5.37 15.72
N ILE A 5 -34.60 5.09 15.28
CA ILE A 5 -34.86 4.28 14.08
C ILE A 5 -34.59 5.10 12.80
N GLN A 6 -34.83 6.41 12.82
CA GLN A 6 -34.53 7.27 11.67
C GLN A 6 -33.03 7.51 11.44
N LEU A 7 -32.20 7.49 12.49
CA LEU A 7 -30.75 7.65 12.34
C LEU A 7 -30.07 6.40 11.75
N ASN A 8 -30.57 5.20 12.07
CA ASN A 8 -30.09 3.94 11.48
C ASN A 8 -30.55 3.74 10.03
N LEU A 9 -31.70 4.27 9.65
CA LEU A 9 -32.19 4.18 8.27
C LEU A 9 -31.44 5.14 7.32
N LEU A 10 -30.95 6.28 7.83
CA LEU A 10 -30.17 7.23 7.04
C LEU A 10 -28.72 6.75 6.79
N LEU A 11 -28.15 5.98 7.73
CA LEU A 11 -26.82 5.36 7.57
C LEU A 11 -26.81 4.17 6.61
N LEU A 12 -27.96 3.51 6.38
CA LEU A 12 -28.09 2.39 5.44
C LEU A 12 -28.28 2.84 3.98
N LEU A 13 -28.66 4.10 3.73
CA LEU A 13 -28.91 4.62 2.38
C LEU A 13 -27.69 5.26 1.70
N ILE A 14 -26.56 5.41 2.41
CA ILE A 14 -25.32 5.96 1.84
C ILE A 14 -24.42 4.85 1.25
N SER A 15 -24.70 3.57 1.52
CA SER A 15 -23.83 2.45 1.11
C SER A 15 -24.17 1.78 -0.23
N THR A 16 -25.20 2.19 -0.97
CA THR A 16 -25.64 1.46 -2.19
C THR A 16 -25.55 2.23 -3.50
N ALA A 17 -24.87 3.37 -3.54
CA ALA A 17 -24.79 4.21 -4.75
C ALA A 17 -23.40 4.22 -5.41
N THR A 18 -22.75 3.07 -5.60
CA THR A 18 -21.68 2.89 -6.60
C THR A 18 -21.59 1.43 -7.03
N ALA A 19 -22.50 0.98 -7.88
CA ALA A 19 -22.33 -0.26 -8.63
C ALA A 19 -22.78 0.00 -10.07
N GLN A 20 -21.87 0.58 -10.84
CA GLN A 20 -21.99 0.71 -12.30
C GLN A 20 -20.85 -0.06 -12.95
N GLU A 21 -21.22 -0.91 -13.89
CA GLU A 21 -20.37 -1.84 -14.66
C GLU A 21 -19.21 -1.15 -15.39
N SER A 22 -18.02 -1.77 -15.32
CA SER A 22 -17.10 -1.91 -16.46
C SER A 22 -15.95 -2.87 -16.10
N SER A 23 -15.62 -3.73 -17.05
CA SER A 23 -14.63 -4.82 -17.00
C SER A 23 -13.28 -4.45 -16.35
N PRO A 24 -12.62 -5.31 -15.56
CA PRO A 24 -11.29 -5.01 -15.07
C PRO A 24 -10.24 -5.42 -16.10
N GLN A 25 -9.93 -4.52 -17.03
CA GLN A 25 -8.57 -4.40 -17.51
C GLN A 25 -7.79 -3.74 -16.36
N GLN A 26 -7.14 -4.58 -15.57
CA GLN A 26 -6.59 -4.28 -14.25
C GLN A 26 -5.40 -3.31 -14.37
N SER A 27 -5.72 -2.03 -14.58
CA SER A 27 -4.86 -0.93 -14.19
C SER A 27 -4.73 -1.03 -12.66
N PRO A 28 -3.52 -1.07 -12.08
CA PRO A 28 -3.40 -1.08 -10.63
C PRO A 28 -4.16 0.15 -10.09
N PRO A 29 -4.92 0.00 -9.00
CA PRO A 29 -5.61 1.12 -8.38
C PRO A 29 -4.60 2.25 -8.16
N GLN A 30 -5.04 3.49 -8.29
CA GLN A 30 -4.26 4.70 -7.97
C GLN A 30 -3.94 4.79 -6.46
N GLU A 31 -3.51 3.70 -5.83
CA GLU A 31 -2.80 3.73 -4.57
C GLU A 31 -1.46 4.41 -4.85
N SER A 32 -1.31 5.62 -4.28
CA SER A 32 -0.14 6.48 -4.25
C SER A 32 1.17 5.78 -4.69
N GLN A 33 1.51 5.86 -5.98
CA GLN A 33 2.80 5.40 -6.47
C GLN A 33 3.88 6.18 -5.71
N LYS A 34 4.66 5.47 -4.91
CA LYS A 34 5.73 6.06 -4.11
C LYS A 34 7.07 5.64 -4.70
N VAL A 35 8.05 6.53 -4.58
CA VAL A 35 9.44 6.18 -4.88
C VAL A 35 9.87 5.15 -3.83
N LEU A 36 10.07 3.90 -4.26
CA LEU A 36 10.54 2.82 -3.41
C LEU A 36 12.04 2.96 -3.16
N ARG A 37 12.78 3.32 -4.21
CA ARG A 37 14.21 3.51 -4.14
C ARG A 37 14.66 4.52 -5.20
N ASP A 38 15.57 5.38 -4.78
CA ASP A 38 16.27 6.32 -5.65
C ASP A 38 17.72 5.86 -5.79
N TYR A 39 18.20 5.78 -7.02
CA TYR A 39 19.53 5.32 -7.37
C TYR A 39 20.35 6.50 -7.87
N ASP A 40 20.98 7.18 -6.92
CA ASP A 40 21.90 8.28 -7.19
C ASP A 40 23.26 7.77 -7.71
N TRP A 41 23.75 8.33 -8.80
CA TRP A 41 24.97 7.85 -9.46
C TRP A 41 26.23 8.03 -8.63
N LYS A 42 26.32 9.10 -7.82
CA LYS A 42 27.45 9.27 -6.88
C LYS A 42 27.51 8.14 -5.85
N GLY A 43 26.36 7.69 -5.37
CA GLY A 43 26.26 6.54 -4.46
C GLY A 43 26.65 5.24 -5.17
N LEU A 44 26.12 5.02 -6.37
CA LEU A 44 26.39 3.82 -7.17
C LEU A 44 27.85 3.71 -7.61
N ALA A 45 28.50 4.81 -7.98
CA ALA A 45 29.91 4.82 -8.38
C ALA A 45 30.85 4.31 -7.27
N ARG A 46 30.42 4.36 -6.00
CA ARG A 46 31.18 3.81 -4.87
C ARG A 46 30.97 2.30 -4.68
N GLN A 47 29.90 1.74 -5.25
CA GLN A 47 29.47 0.36 -5.02
C GLN A 47 29.74 -0.54 -6.24
N GLN A 48 29.70 0.02 -7.45
CA GLN A 48 29.86 -0.73 -8.70
C GLN A 48 30.62 0.08 -9.74
N PHE A 49 31.23 -0.62 -10.70
CA PHE A 49 31.81 -0.01 -11.88
C PHE A 49 30.70 0.56 -12.77
N LEU A 50 30.80 1.83 -13.13
CA LEU A 50 29.87 2.50 -14.03
C LEU A 50 30.48 2.60 -15.43
N PRO A 51 29.68 2.44 -16.50
CA PRO A 51 30.16 2.49 -17.88
C PRO A 51 30.56 3.90 -18.37
N GLY A 52 30.51 4.91 -17.50
CA GLY A 52 30.74 6.31 -17.86
C GLY A 52 31.14 7.17 -16.66
N GLU A 53 31.22 8.47 -16.88
CA GLU A 53 31.62 9.45 -15.88
C GLU A 53 30.40 10.02 -15.14
N VAL A 54 30.51 10.20 -13.82
CA VAL A 54 29.46 10.86 -13.04
C VAL A 54 29.75 12.37 -12.99
N VAL A 55 28.94 13.14 -13.71
CA VAL A 55 29.03 14.60 -13.80
C VAL A 55 27.94 15.22 -12.92
N SER A 56 28.25 16.34 -12.28
CA SER A 56 27.27 17.12 -11.52
C SER A 56 26.69 18.22 -12.41
N MET A 57 25.38 18.19 -12.67
CA MET A 57 24.70 19.22 -13.46
C MET A 57 23.41 19.63 -12.75
N ASN A 58 23.25 20.93 -12.53
CA ASN A 58 22.10 21.52 -11.82
C ASN A 58 21.84 20.91 -10.42
N GLY A 59 22.91 20.54 -9.70
CA GLY A 59 22.81 19.96 -8.36
C GLY A 59 22.45 18.46 -8.30
N SER A 60 22.17 17.81 -9.43
CA SER A 60 21.96 16.36 -9.50
C SER A 60 23.20 15.64 -10.04
N SER A 61 23.42 14.40 -9.58
CA SER A 61 24.42 13.54 -10.21
C SER A 61 23.84 12.96 -11.50
N ILE A 62 24.64 12.94 -12.56
CA ILE A 62 24.23 12.51 -13.90
C ILE A 62 25.31 11.56 -14.42
N LEU A 63 24.90 10.41 -14.93
CA LEU A 63 25.79 9.49 -15.61
C LEU A 63 25.95 9.94 -17.07
N LYS A 64 27.16 10.34 -17.46
CA LYS A 64 27.55 10.68 -18.83
C LYS A 64 28.27 9.48 -19.45
N ILE A 65 27.67 8.89 -20.47
CA ILE A 65 28.27 7.83 -21.28
C ILE A 65 28.61 8.44 -22.63
N GLU A 66 29.90 8.51 -22.94
CA GLU A 66 30.40 9.05 -24.20
C GLU A 66 31.05 7.93 -25.01
N LYS A 67 30.66 7.84 -26.27
CA LYS A 67 31.17 6.85 -27.19
C LYS A 67 31.65 7.52 -28.47
N THR A 68 32.90 7.24 -28.83
CA THR A 68 33.57 7.85 -30.00
C THR A 68 33.72 6.89 -31.17
N ASN A 69 33.55 5.59 -30.96
CA ASN A 69 33.63 4.55 -31.99
C ASN A 69 32.26 4.18 -32.57
N ASP A 70 32.25 3.71 -33.81
CA ASP A 70 31.03 3.32 -34.56
C ASP A 70 30.68 1.82 -34.46
N THR A 71 31.26 1.11 -33.49
CA THR A 71 30.96 -0.31 -33.22
C THR A 71 29.70 -0.44 -32.36
N LEU A 72 29.09 -1.62 -32.26
CA LEU A 72 28.03 -1.86 -31.27
C LEU A 72 28.66 -2.10 -29.89
N GLN A 73 28.15 -1.43 -28.86
CA GLN A 73 28.56 -1.66 -27.47
C GLN A 73 27.35 -1.58 -26.56
N SER A 74 27.22 -2.59 -25.70
CA SER A 74 26.19 -2.69 -24.68
C SER A 74 26.79 -2.31 -23.33
N PHE A 75 26.09 -1.46 -22.60
CA PHE A 75 26.49 -1.00 -21.28
C PHE A 75 25.44 -1.44 -20.25
N SER A 76 25.86 -2.25 -19.27
CA SER A 76 25.03 -2.52 -18.09
C SER A 76 25.12 -1.33 -17.15
N ILE A 77 24.00 -0.64 -16.95
CA ILE A 77 23.94 0.63 -16.21
C ILE A 77 23.61 0.39 -14.74
N LEU A 78 22.62 -0.47 -14.49
CA LEU A 78 22.10 -0.70 -13.15
C LEU A 78 21.61 -2.13 -13.02
N LYS A 79 22.09 -2.84 -12.01
CA LYS A 79 21.61 -4.15 -11.60
C LYS A 79 20.95 -4.05 -10.23
N ILE A 80 19.69 -4.47 -10.16
CA ILE A 80 18.89 -4.52 -8.94
C ILE A 80 18.58 -5.98 -8.65
N SER A 81 19.06 -6.49 -7.52
CA SER A 81 18.86 -7.88 -7.09
C SER A 81 18.14 -8.00 -5.74
N ASP A 82 17.66 -6.89 -5.17
CA ASP A 82 16.94 -6.90 -3.89
C ASP A 82 15.48 -7.34 -4.09
N PRO A 83 15.11 -8.58 -3.68
CA PRO A 83 13.79 -9.13 -3.96
C PRO A 83 12.67 -8.37 -3.23
N SER A 84 12.97 -7.76 -2.09
CA SER A 84 11.98 -7.01 -1.29
C SER A 84 11.53 -5.74 -2.01
N VAL A 85 12.47 -5.08 -2.69
CA VAL A 85 12.20 -3.87 -3.46
C VAL A 85 11.52 -4.23 -4.79
N ILE A 86 12.02 -5.26 -5.47
CA ILE A 86 11.48 -5.68 -6.78
C ILE A 86 10.03 -6.16 -6.66
N LYS A 87 9.69 -6.92 -5.61
CA LYS A 87 8.31 -7.38 -5.34
C LYS A 87 7.28 -6.26 -5.36
N ASN A 88 7.68 -5.08 -4.86
CA ASN A 88 6.81 -3.92 -4.72
C ASN A 88 6.89 -2.95 -5.92
N ALA A 89 7.88 -3.12 -6.80
CA ALA A 89 8.14 -2.22 -7.91
C ALA A 89 7.24 -2.47 -9.12
N TYR A 90 6.65 -1.40 -9.66
CA TYR A 90 5.81 -1.45 -10.87
C TYR A 90 6.49 -0.79 -12.05
N PHE A 91 7.25 0.28 -11.82
CA PHE A 91 7.91 1.02 -12.88
C PHE A 91 9.33 1.40 -12.50
N LEU A 92 10.23 1.32 -13.46
CA LEU A 92 11.52 2.00 -13.42
C LEU A 92 11.41 3.27 -14.26
N VAL A 93 11.74 4.40 -13.67
CA VAL A 93 11.65 5.72 -14.31
C VAL A 93 13.02 6.37 -14.31
N CYS A 94 13.41 6.91 -15.45
CA CYS A 94 14.61 7.71 -15.60
C CYS A 94 14.36 8.87 -16.57
N GLU A 95 15.25 9.84 -16.57
CA GLU A 95 15.26 10.90 -17.58
C GLU A 95 16.58 10.83 -18.33
N VAL A 96 16.50 10.94 -19.65
CA VAL A 96 17.65 10.85 -20.53
C VAL A 96 17.76 12.09 -21.40
N LYS A 97 18.98 12.54 -21.62
CA LYS A 97 19.35 13.57 -22.61
C LYS A 97 20.43 12.98 -23.50
N TYR A 98 20.44 13.31 -24.78
CA TYR A 98 21.42 12.77 -25.70
C TYR A 98 21.86 13.79 -26.74
N GLU A 99 23.13 13.74 -27.12
CA GLU A 99 23.80 14.69 -27.99
C GLU A 99 24.60 13.95 -29.06
N ASN A 100 24.48 14.37 -30.32
CA ASN A 100 25.23 13.86 -31.47
C ASN A 100 25.19 12.33 -31.62
N VAL A 101 24.04 11.69 -31.33
CA VAL A 101 23.86 10.25 -31.50
C VAL A 101 23.65 9.94 -32.98
N THR A 102 24.62 9.26 -33.59
CA THR A 102 24.66 9.04 -35.05
C THR A 102 23.80 7.86 -35.52
N LYS A 103 23.57 6.88 -34.64
CA LYS A 103 22.76 5.69 -34.91
C LYS A 103 21.81 5.43 -33.74
N GLN A 104 20.62 4.91 -34.05
CA GLN A 104 19.56 4.63 -33.09
C GLN A 104 20.07 3.76 -31.92
N SER A 105 20.19 4.36 -30.74
CA SER A 105 20.57 3.66 -29.51
C SER A 105 19.32 3.26 -28.73
N VAL A 106 19.39 2.19 -27.94
CA VAL A 106 18.23 1.64 -27.22
C VAL A 106 18.54 1.55 -25.75
N LEU A 107 17.69 2.14 -24.90
CA LEU A 107 17.67 1.86 -23.47
C LEU A 107 16.59 0.83 -23.18
N SER A 108 16.97 -0.29 -22.58
CA SER A 108 16.07 -1.42 -22.28
C SER A 108 16.14 -1.83 -20.81
N LEU A 109 15.06 -2.44 -20.32
CA LEU A 109 14.99 -3.03 -18.99
C LEU A 109 14.80 -4.54 -19.10
N SER A 110 15.80 -5.31 -18.71
CA SER A 110 15.69 -6.77 -18.61
C SER A 110 15.19 -7.19 -17.24
N CYS A 111 14.13 -7.99 -17.21
CA CYS A 111 13.58 -8.63 -16.02
C CYS A 111 13.96 -10.12 -16.06
N PHE A 112 14.63 -10.62 -15.02
CA PHE A 112 14.95 -12.03 -14.88
C PHE A 112 13.89 -12.69 -13.98
N LEU A 113 13.16 -13.64 -14.53
CA LEU A 113 12.15 -14.41 -13.82
C LEU A 113 12.75 -15.74 -13.34
N PRO A 114 12.36 -16.20 -12.14
CA PRO A 114 12.76 -17.51 -11.65
C PRO A 114 12.13 -18.61 -12.53
N PRO A 115 12.73 -19.81 -12.52
CA PRO A 115 12.18 -20.94 -13.27
C PRO A 115 10.82 -21.37 -12.74
N ALA A 116 9.85 -21.59 -13.63
CA ALA A 116 8.48 -21.95 -13.28
C ALA A 116 8.34 -23.39 -12.75
N ALA A 117 9.26 -24.28 -13.12
CA ALA A 117 9.31 -25.66 -12.68
C ALA A 117 10.73 -26.07 -12.26
N LEU A 118 10.83 -27.03 -11.33
CA LEU A 118 12.11 -27.60 -10.90
C LEU A 118 12.85 -28.18 -12.11
N GLY A 119 13.99 -27.58 -12.49
CA GLY A 119 14.80 -28.00 -13.65
C GLY A 119 14.55 -27.23 -14.96
N SER A 120 13.69 -26.21 -14.96
CA SER A 120 13.64 -25.24 -16.06
C SER A 120 14.67 -24.12 -15.86
N ASP A 121 15.17 -23.51 -16.93
CA ASP A 121 16.04 -22.33 -16.84
C ASP A 121 15.23 -21.06 -16.56
N GLY A 122 15.82 -20.14 -15.80
CA GLY A 122 15.22 -18.82 -15.57
C GLY A 122 15.09 -18.04 -16.88
N ARG A 123 14.01 -17.26 -17.02
CA ARG A 123 13.69 -16.54 -18.25
C ARG A 123 14.11 -15.08 -18.14
N LYS A 124 14.81 -14.56 -19.16
CA LYS A 124 15.07 -13.13 -19.32
C LYS A 124 13.99 -12.51 -20.22
N ILE A 125 13.29 -11.50 -19.72
CA ILE A 125 12.28 -10.75 -20.47
C ILE A 125 12.76 -9.31 -20.62
N ASP A 126 12.94 -8.86 -21.86
CA ASP A 126 13.28 -7.47 -22.14
C ASP A 126 12.01 -6.62 -22.29
N VAL A 127 11.88 -5.62 -21.43
CA VAL A 127 10.70 -4.76 -21.32
C VAL A 127 10.97 -3.39 -21.93
N ARG A 128 9.96 -2.87 -22.64
CA ARG A 128 10.02 -1.63 -23.41
C ARG A 128 9.36 -0.47 -22.68
N ALA A 129 9.84 0.75 -22.93
CA ALA A 129 9.27 1.96 -22.35
C ALA A 129 7.81 2.17 -22.80
N LYS A 130 6.94 2.64 -21.89
CA LYS A 130 5.49 2.81 -22.12
C LYS A 130 5.13 4.04 -22.95
N ASN A 131 5.92 5.11 -22.86
CA ASN A 131 5.51 6.45 -23.33
C ASN A 131 6.07 6.85 -24.70
N ASP A 132 6.85 6.01 -25.37
CA ASP A 132 7.34 6.35 -26.71
C ASP A 132 7.72 5.10 -27.51
N ARG A 133 7.92 5.26 -28.83
CA ARG A 133 8.51 4.22 -29.69
C ARG A 133 9.87 3.80 -29.11
N TYR A 134 9.87 2.71 -28.33
CA TYR A 134 10.99 1.89 -27.87
C TYR A 134 12.17 2.59 -27.15
N GLY A 135 11.99 3.68 -26.39
CA GLY A 135 13.15 4.30 -25.71
C GLY A 135 14.32 4.58 -26.68
N PHE A 136 13.98 4.80 -27.96
CA PHE A 136 14.95 5.01 -29.01
C PHE A 136 15.60 6.38 -28.79
N ILE A 137 16.92 6.37 -28.88
CA ILE A 137 17.76 7.53 -28.70
C ILE A 137 18.37 7.84 -30.06
N GLU A 138 17.86 8.90 -30.70
CA GLU A 138 18.23 9.31 -32.05
C GLU A 138 18.54 10.80 -32.11
N VAL A 139 19.64 11.15 -32.79
CA VAL A 139 20.05 12.54 -33.05
C VAL A 139 20.42 13.29 -31.78
N THR A 140 19.62 14.26 -31.35
CA THR A 140 19.88 15.12 -30.20
C THR A 140 18.55 15.51 -29.61
N SER A 141 18.44 15.40 -28.29
CA SER A 141 17.23 15.77 -27.56
C SER A 141 17.60 16.30 -26.20
N ASN A 142 16.78 17.24 -25.74
CA ASN A 142 16.76 17.62 -24.34
C ASN A 142 16.20 16.48 -23.47
N TRP A 143 16.23 16.68 -22.15
CA TRP A 143 15.73 15.73 -21.16
C TRP A 143 14.34 15.20 -21.49
N LYS A 144 14.22 13.89 -21.60
CA LYS A 144 12.97 13.17 -21.81
C LYS A 144 12.78 12.09 -20.74
N PRO A 145 11.58 11.99 -20.15
CA PRO A 145 11.27 10.92 -19.20
C PRO A 145 11.01 9.61 -19.94
N LEU A 146 11.63 8.54 -19.46
CA LEU A 146 11.38 7.16 -19.87
C LEU A 146 10.84 6.37 -18.69
N GLN A 147 9.81 5.57 -18.95
CA GLN A 147 9.15 4.73 -17.96
C GLN A 147 9.06 3.29 -18.47
N PHE A 148 9.70 2.36 -17.76
CA PHE A 148 9.73 0.95 -18.06
C PHE A 148 8.84 0.20 -17.07
N PRO A 149 7.78 -0.51 -17.53
CA PRO A 149 7.03 -1.39 -16.66
C PRO A 149 7.91 -2.56 -16.21
N VAL A 150 7.80 -2.96 -14.95
CA VAL A 150 8.43 -4.19 -14.45
C VAL A 150 7.56 -5.36 -14.89
N ALA A 151 8.11 -6.29 -15.67
CA ALA A 151 7.36 -7.47 -16.11
C ALA A 151 6.94 -8.31 -14.92
N ARG A 152 5.68 -8.72 -14.90
CA ARG A 152 5.09 -9.60 -13.89
C ARG A 152 4.31 -10.67 -14.61
N ASP A 153 4.63 -11.93 -14.36
CA ASP A 153 3.90 -13.06 -14.90
C ASP A 153 3.12 -13.75 -13.77
N ALA A 154 1.83 -13.97 -13.99
CA ALA A 154 0.96 -14.59 -12.98
C ALA A 154 1.29 -16.07 -12.76
N LEU A 155 1.90 -16.74 -13.74
CA LEU A 155 2.26 -18.16 -13.70
C LEU A 155 3.73 -18.36 -13.29
N GLU A 156 4.63 -17.53 -13.78
CA GLU A 156 6.10 -17.67 -13.56
C GLU A 156 6.62 -16.88 -12.35
N GLY A 157 5.79 -15.99 -11.77
CA GLY A 157 6.09 -15.25 -10.55
C GLY A 157 6.74 -13.88 -10.77
N LEU A 158 7.27 -13.32 -9.68
CA LEU A 158 7.89 -11.99 -9.67
C LEU A 158 9.35 -12.07 -10.13
N PRO A 159 9.87 -11.04 -10.82
CA PRO A 159 11.27 -11.02 -11.21
C PRO A 159 12.18 -11.02 -9.99
N THR A 160 13.28 -11.76 -10.06
CA THR A 160 14.32 -11.83 -9.02
C THR A 160 15.42 -10.79 -9.23
N GLN A 161 15.62 -10.36 -10.47
CA GLN A 161 16.61 -9.35 -10.82
C GLN A 161 16.08 -8.44 -11.93
N LEU A 162 16.38 -7.15 -11.82
CA LEU A 162 16.15 -6.15 -12.86
C LEU A 162 17.50 -5.62 -13.31
N GLU A 163 17.70 -5.49 -14.63
CA GLU A 163 18.93 -4.93 -15.18
C GLU A 163 18.64 -3.95 -16.31
N ALA A 164 19.11 -2.72 -16.16
CA ALA A 164 18.97 -1.69 -17.18
C ALA A 164 20.20 -1.70 -18.09
N HIS A 165 19.97 -1.80 -19.39
CA HIS A 165 21.00 -1.89 -20.41
C HIS A 165 20.86 -0.78 -21.45
N LEU A 166 21.98 -0.24 -21.90
CA LEU A 166 22.06 0.72 -22.98
C LEU A 166 22.88 0.17 -24.13
N ASP A 167 22.24 -0.01 -25.28
CA ASP A 167 22.88 -0.47 -26.50
C ASP A 167 23.13 0.72 -27.43
N MET A 168 24.41 1.00 -27.70
CA MET A 168 24.84 2.09 -28.59
C MET A 168 25.50 1.50 -29.84
N PRO A 169 24.87 1.51 -31.03
CA PRO A 169 25.47 1.04 -32.28
C PRO A 169 26.42 2.06 -32.95
N GLY A 170 26.43 3.31 -32.49
CA GLY A 170 27.24 4.40 -33.05
C GLY A 170 27.78 5.33 -31.98
N ARG A 171 28.43 6.41 -32.43
CA ARG A 171 28.97 7.46 -31.57
C ARG A 171 27.87 8.37 -31.03
N GLY A 172 28.19 9.04 -29.94
CA GLY A 172 27.33 10.04 -29.30
C GLY A 172 27.56 10.11 -27.80
N THR A 173 26.84 11.03 -27.17
CA THR A 173 26.87 11.19 -25.71
C THR A 173 25.46 11.06 -25.16
N ILE A 174 25.30 10.22 -24.14
CA ILE A 174 24.03 9.99 -23.45
C ILE A 174 24.21 10.34 -21.98
N TYR A 175 23.31 11.17 -21.48
CA TYR A 175 23.24 11.63 -20.11
C TYR A 175 22.01 11.02 -19.45
N ILE A 176 22.18 10.38 -18.30
CA ILE A 176 21.11 9.70 -17.58
C ILE A 176 21.01 10.31 -16.18
N ARG A 177 19.84 10.83 -15.82
CA ARG A 177 19.55 11.28 -14.45
C ARG A 177 19.36 10.10 -13.49
N PRO A 178 19.31 10.34 -12.16
CA PRO A 178 19.11 9.27 -11.19
C PRO A 178 17.91 8.41 -11.53
N ILE A 179 18.07 7.10 -11.40
CA ILE A 179 17.01 6.13 -11.71
C ILE A 179 16.12 5.97 -10.48
N ARG A 180 14.81 6.11 -10.68
CA ARG A 180 13.81 5.96 -9.62
C ARG A 180 12.98 4.72 -9.87
N LEU A 181 12.89 3.87 -8.85
CA LEU A 181 12.02 2.72 -8.86
C LEU A 181 10.73 3.07 -8.14
N LEU A 182 9.62 3.07 -8.88
CA LEU A 182 8.30 3.39 -8.39
C LEU A 182 7.52 2.12 -8.10
N GLY A 183 6.74 2.15 -7.03
CA GLY A 183 5.81 1.07 -6.75
C GLY A 183 4.94 1.35 -5.54
N VAL A 184 4.39 0.28 -4.99
CA VAL A 184 3.50 0.35 -3.83
C VAL A 184 4.31 -0.06 -2.61
N THR A 185 4.45 0.82 -1.63
CA THR A 185 4.99 0.40 -0.33
C THR A 185 3.97 -0.54 0.29
N GLY A 186 4.25 -1.84 0.23
CA GLY A 186 3.37 -2.87 0.75
C GLY A 186 3.03 -2.57 2.20
N SER A 187 1.73 -2.36 2.48
CA SER A 187 1.23 -2.58 3.82
C SER A 187 1.53 -4.03 4.19
N TRP A 188 2.10 -4.26 5.37
CA TRP A 188 2.31 -5.62 5.89
C TRP A 188 1.00 -6.38 6.13
N TRP A 189 -0.14 -5.69 6.04
CA TRP A 189 -1.48 -6.28 5.89
C TRP A 189 -2.02 -6.08 4.48
N SER A 190 -2.56 -7.14 3.89
CA SER A 190 -3.26 -7.07 2.60
C SER A 190 -4.64 -6.40 2.74
N PRO A 191 -5.18 -5.78 1.68
CA PRO A 191 -6.54 -5.23 1.69
C PRO A 191 -7.60 -6.27 2.10
N GLN A 192 -7.40 -7.52 1.68
CA GLN A 192 -8.29 -8.64 2.00
C GLN A 192 -8.24 -8.99 3.50
N GLN A 193 -7.06 -8.98 4.12
CA GLN A 193 -6.91 -9.21 5.56
C GLN A 193 -7.64 -8.12 6.36
N ILE A 194 -7.51 -6.86 5.95
CA ILE A 194 -8.19 -5.73 6.60
C ILE A 194 -9.71 -5.89 6.47
N ALA A 195 -10.20 -6.24 5.29
CA ALA A 195 -11.63 -6.48 5.06
C ALA A 195 -12.15 -7.64 5.91
N LEU A 196 -11.40 -8.73 6.02
CA LEU A 196 -11.76 -9.89 6.84
C LEU A 196 -11.76 -9.55 8.33
N ILE A 197 -10.72 -8.88 8.84
CA ILE A 197 -10.64 -8.45 10.24
C ILE A 197 -11.79 -7.49 10.56
N GLY A 198 -12.05 -6.52 9.68
CA GLY A 198 -13.15 -5.57 9.83
C GLY A 198 -14.52 -6.25 9.80
N GLY A 199 -14.76 -7.14 8.83
CA GLY A 199 -16.04 -7.84 8.66
C GLY A 199 -16.32 -8.82 9.80
N ILE A 200 -15.35 -9.70 10.12
CA ILE A 200 -15.48 -10.69 11.20
C ILE A 200 -15.53 -9.98 12.55
N GLY A 201 -14.57 -9.07 12.82
CA GLY A 201 -14.49 -8.34 14.08
C GLY A 201 -15.75 -7.50 14.33
N GLY A 202 -16.20 -6.76 13.31
CA GLY A 202 -17.43 -5.98 13.38
C GLY A 202 -18.67 -6.84 13.65
N SER A 203 -18.79 -7.99 12.98
CA SER A 203 -19.91 -8.91 13.18
C SER A 203 -19.95 -9.49 14.59
N VAL A 204 -18.79 -9.93 15.11
CA VAL A 204 -18.67 -10.46 16.48
C VAL A 204 -19.04 -9.38 17.50
N ILE A 205 -18.47 -8.18 17.38
CA ILE A 205 -18.77 -7.05 18.29
C ILE A 205 -20.25 -6.68 18.22
N GLY A 206 -20.85 -6.65 17.02
CA GLY A 206 -22.27 -6.38 16.83
C GLY A 206 -23.16 -7.41 17.52
N CYS A 207 -22.87 -8.70 17.36
CA CYS A 207 -23.57 -9.78 18.04
C CYS A 207 -23.44 -9.69 19.57
N PHE A 208 -22.24 -9.39 20.07
CA PHE A 208 -22.03 -9.15 21.50
C PHE A 208 -22.81 -7.93 22.00
N GLY A 209 -22.83 -6.83 21.25
CA GLY A 209 -23.63 -5.65 21.59
C GLY A 209 -25.12 -5.96 21.68
N ALA A 210 -25.67 -6.75 20.75
CA ALA A 210 -27.05 -7.20 20.78
C ALA A 210 -27.35 -8.08 22.01
N LEU A 211 -26.46 -9.04 22.31
CA LEU A 211 -26.59 -9.91 23.49
C LEU A 211 -26.57 -9.12 24.80
N LEU A 212 -25.63 -8.19 24.95
CA LEU A 212 -25.53 -7.32 26.13
C LEU A 212 -26.78 -6.44 26.26
N GLY A 213 -27.30 -5.92 25.15
CA GLY A 213 -28.55 -5.17 25.12
C GLY A 213 -29.76 -6.00 25.56
N LEU A 214 -29.85 -7.26 25.12
CA LEU A 214 -30.91 -8.18 25.54
C LEU A 214 -30.82 -8.52 27.03
N LEU A 215 -29.63 -8.82 27.55
CA LEU A 215 -29.42 -9.09 28.98
C LEU A 215 -29.77 -7.87 29.84
N ALA A 216 -29.35 -6.67 29.40
CA ALA A 216 -29.70 -5.41 30.04
C ALA A 216 -31.22 -5.16 30.06
N SER A 217 -31.93 -5.46 28.96
CA SER A 217 -33.39 -5.31 28.91
C SER A 217 -34.12 -6.25 29.87
N LYS A 218 -33.55 -7.44 30.14
CA LYS A 218 -34.13 -8.44 31.05
C LYS A 218 -33.73 -8.24 32.52
N GLY A 219 -32.86 -7.29 32.83
CA GLY A 219 -32.34 -7.08 34.18
C GLY A 219 -31.53 -8.27 34.72
N LYS A 220 -30.95 -9.10 33.85
CA LYS A 220 -30.17 -10.29 34.23
C LYS A 220 -28.68 -10.04 34.05
N ALA A 221 -27.86 -10.68 34.89
CA ALA A 221 -26.40 -10.71 34.77
C ALA A 221 -25.72 -9.33 34.78
N ARG A 222 -26.15 -8.41 35.67
CA ARG A 222 -25.62 -7.04 35.83
C ARG A 222 -24.09 -6.99 35.82
N THR A 223 -23.45 -7.80 36.67
CA THR A 223 -21.98 -7.83 36.80
C THR A 223 -21.29 -8.23 35.49
N PHE A 224 -21.82 -9.25 34.79
CA PHE A 224 -21.27 -9.69 33.51
C PHE A 224 -21.37 -8.60 32.45
N VAL A 225 -22.54 -7.95 32.33
CA VAL A 225 -22.76 -6.90 31.32
C VAL A 225 -21.86 -5.70 31.58
N LEU A 226 -21.84 -5.18 32.82
CA LEU A 226 -21.05 -4.01 33.16
C LEU A 226 -19.53 -4.28 33.07
N THR A 227 -19.08 -5.47 33.46
CA THR A 227 -17.66 -5.84 33.37
C THR A 227 -17.24 -5.97 31.91
N THR A 228 -18.04 -6.64 31.08
CA THR A 228 -17.76 -6.79 29.65
C THR A 228 -17.71 -5.43 28.94
N MET A 229 -18.64 -4.52 29.24
CA MET A 229 -18.61 -3.16 28.69
C MET A 229 -17.33 -2.40 29.09
N LYS A 230 -16.90 -2.49 30.35
CA LYS A 230 -15.65 -1.86 30.80
C LYS A 230 -14.43 -2.44 30.08
N ILE A 231 -14.38 -3.76 29.88
CA ILE A 231 -13.30 -4.42 29.13
C ILE A 231 -13.26 -3.88 27.69
N PHE A 232 -14.39 -3.77 27.01
CA PHE A 232 -14.43 -3.21 25.65
C PHE A 232 -14.01 -1.74 25.59
N ILE A 233 -14.33 -0.93 26.61
CA ILE A 233 -13.86 0.46 26.69
C ILE A 233 -12.33 0.50 26.84
N VAL A 234 -11.76 -0.28 27.77
CA VAL A 234 -10.30 -0.33 27.97
C VAL A 234 -9.60 -0.80 26.70
N LEU A 235 -10.11 -1.86 26.06
CA LEU A 235 -9.58 -2.37 24.80
C LEU A 235 -9.66 -1.32 23.68
N GLY A 236 -10.77 -0.60 23.58
CA GLY A 236 -10.95 0.50 22.63
C GLY A 236 -9.94 1.64 22.84
N ILE A 237 -9.66 2.02 24.09
CA ILE A 237 -8.66 3.03 24.42
C ILE A 237 -7.26 2.56 24.00
N LEU A 238 -6.89 1.32 24.32
CA LEU A 238 -5.60 0.74 23.94
C LEU A 238 -5.42 0.72 22.42
N LEU A 239 -6.45 0.29 21.67
CA LEU A 239 -6.46 0.30 20.21
C LEU A 239 -6.31 1.72 19.63
N THR A 240 -6.99 2.70 20.23
CA THR A 240 -6.91 4.10 19.81
C THR A 240 -5.51 4.66 20.01
N ILE A 241 -4.88 4.38 21.16
CA ILE A 241 -3.50 4.79 21.45
C ILE A 241 -2.54 4.12 20.46
N ALA A 242 -2.67 2.82 20.22
CA ALA A 242 -1.84 2.09 19.25
C ALA A 242 -1.99 2.66 17.83
N GLY A 243 -3.22 2.97 17.41
CA GLY A 243 -3.50 3.63 16.13
C GLY A 243 -2.83 5.00 16.03
N PHE A 244 -2.88 5.81 17.09
CA PHE A 244 -2.23 7.12 17.11
C PHE A 244 -0.69 7.01 17.03
N VAL A 245 -0.10 6.07 17.78
CA VAL A 245 1.34 5.78 17.70
C VAL A 245 1.73 5.34 16.28
N ALA A 246 0.90 4.55 15.60
CA ALA A 246 1.12 4.13 14.23
C ALA A 246 1.09 5.32 13.25
N VAL A 247 0.17 6.29 13.43
CA VAL A 247 0.13 7.52 12.64
C VAL A 247 1.43 8.31 12.80
N VAL A 248 1.87 8.55 14.04
CA VAL A 248 3.10 9.30 14.33
C VAL A 248 4.34 8.59 13.78
N SER A 249 4.32 7.26 13.74
CA SER A 249 5.41 6.44 13.20
C SER A 249 5.39 6.32 11.66
N ASN A 250 4.55 7.08 10.95
CA ASN A 250 4.38 7.03 9.49
C ASN A 250 4.08 5.60 8.96
N GLN A 251 3.32 4.83 9.73
CA GLN A 251 2.90 3.49 9.30
C GLN A 251 1.92 3.57 8.12
N PRO A 252 1.81 2.52 7.28
CA PRO A 252 0.88 2.47 6.16
C PRO A 252 -0.57 2.74 6.57
N TYR A 253 -1.35 3.39 5.68
CA TYR A 253 -2.75 3.76 5.90
C TYR A 253 -3.59 2.64 6.51
N ALA A 254 -3.47 1.46 5.89
CA ALA A 254 -4.08 0.21 6.32
C ALA A 254 -3.94 -0.09 7.82
N VAL A 255 -2.77 0.17 8.40
CA VAL A 255 -2.39 -0.28 9.74
C VAL A 255 -2.98 0.66 10.77
N TRP A 256 -2.74 1.97 10.64
CA TRP A 256 -3.26 2.92 11.60
C TRP A 256 -4.77 3.04 11.50
N TYR A 257 -5.36 2.96 10.29
CA TYR A 257 -6.81 3.03 10.11
C TYR A 257 -7.52 1.83 10.74
N ALA A 258 -6.99 0.63 10.55
CA ALA A 258 -7.56 -0.60 11.10
C ALA A 258 -7.46 -0.69 12.64
N LEU A 259 -6.58 0.07 13.28
CA LEU A 259 -6.51 0.15 14.75
C LEU A 259 -7.35 1.32 15.30
N LEU A 260 -7.22 2.49 14.69
CA LEU A 260 -7.80 3.73 15.17
C LEU A 260 -9.32 3.72 15.02
N LEU A 261 -9.85 3.31 13.87
CA LEU A 261 -11.29 3.30 13.61
C LEU A 261 -12.07 2.41 14.60
N PRO A 262 -11.76 1.10 14.76
CA PRO A 262 -12.47 0.29 15.74
C PRO A 262 -12.18 0.71 17.18
N GLY A 263 -10.97 1.20 17.48
CA GLY A 263 -10.64 1.73 18.81
C GLY A 263 -11.55 2.89 19.21
N VAL A 264 -11.72 3.87 18.32
CA VAL A 264 -12.59 5.03 18.54
C VAL A 264 -14.05 4.60 18.64
N ILE A 265 -14.53 3.73 17.74
CA ILE A 265 -15.91 3.25 17.75
C ILE A 265 -16.21 2.48 19.04
N LEU A 266 -15.37 1.53 19.44
CA LEU A 266 -15.54 0.77 20.68
C LEU A 266 -15.59 1.71 21.89
N THR A 267 -14.63 2.63 21.99
CA THR A 267 -14.55 3.55 23.11
C THR A 267 -15.79 4.43 23.20
N LEU A 268 -16.21 5.05 22.08
CA LEU A 268 -17.36 5.95 22.07
C LEU A 268 -18.67 5.20 22.31
N VAL A 269 -18.93 4.12 21.57
CA VAL A 269 -20.21 3.40 21.65
C VAL A 269 -20.41 2.84 23.06
N PHE A 270 -19.42 2.15 23.64
CA PHE A 270 -19.58 1.56 24.96
C PHE A 270 -19.55 2.61 26.08
N SER A 271 -18.74 3.67 25.98
CA SER A 271 -18.70 4.72 27.01
C SER A 271 -19.99 5.54 27.05
N LEU A 272 -20.57 5.87 25.89
CA LEU A 272 -21.84 6.63 25.83
C LEU A 272 -23.05 5.78 26.26
N THR A 273 -23.01 4.48 26.05
CA THR A 273 -24.11 3.57 26.42
C THR A 273 -24.05 3.09 27.87
N LEU A 274 -22.86 3.05 28.49
CA LEU A 274 -22.66 2.55 29.84
C LEU A 274 -23.54 3.25 30.91
N PRO A 275 -23.63 4.60 30.96
CA PRO A 275 -24.49 5.26 31.95
C PRO A 275 -25.97 4.91 31.78
N SER A 276 -26.44 4.77 30.53
CA SER A 276 -27.83 4.40 30.25
C SER A 276 -28.14 2.97 30.70
N ILE A 277 -27.20 2.04 30.56
CA ILE A 277 -27.38 0.66 30.98
C ILE A 277 -27.33 0.53 32.50
N GLN A 278 -26.42 1.26 33.16
CA GLN A 278 -26.34 1.32 34.63
C GLN A 278 -27.66 1.77 35.24
N ARG A 279 -28.19 2.93 34.79
CA ARG A 279 -29.47 3.46 35.27
C ARG A 279 -30.63 2.47 35.13
N ARG A 280 -30.69 1.73 34.01
CA ARG A 280 -31.72 0.70 33.81
C ARG A 280 -31.63 -0.45 34.80
N TYR A 281 -30.42 -0.92 35.10
CA TYR A 281 -30.25 -1.95 36.13
C TYR A 281 -30.66 -1.43 37.50
N ASP A 282 -30.29 -0.19 37.83
CA ASP A 282 -30.64 0.44 39.11
C ASP A 282 -32.17 0.58 39.25
N GLU A 283 -32.87 1.02 38.20
CA GLU A 283 -34.34 1.09 38.17
C GLU A 283 -35.01 -0.27 38.36
N LEU A 284 -34.50 -1.33 37.72
CA LEU A 284 -35.04 -2.68 37.86
C LEU A 284 -34.79 -3.25 39.26
N GLU A 285 -33.68 -2.88 39.89
CA GLU A 285 -33.36 -3.27 41.26
C GLU A 285 -34.29 -2.58 42.26
N ILE A 286 -34.53 -1.27 42.10
CA ILE A 286 -35.48 -0.51 42.92
C ILE A 286 -36.88 -1.11 42.81
N ARG A 287 -37.37 -1.39 41.59
CA ARG A 287 -38.69 -2.02 41.38
C ARG A 287 -38.82 -3.37 42.06
N ARG A 288 -37.74 -4.17 42.06
CA ARG A 288 -37.73 -5.47 42.76
C ARG A 288 -37.88 -5.28 44.26
N MET A 289 -37.16 -4.32 44.86
CA MET A 289 -37.27 -4.02 46.29
C MET A 289 -38.69 -3.56 46.65
N THR A 290 -39.26 -2.60 45.91
CA THR A 290 -40.63 -2.11 46.16
C THR A 290 -41.69 -3.21 46.07
N SER A 291 -41.55 -4.16 45.14
CA SER A 291 -42.50 -5.28 45.01
C SER A 291 -42.48 -6.24 46.20
N VAL A 292 -41.30 -6.47 46.79
CA VAL A 292 -41.12 -7.32 47.97
C VAL A 292 -41.74 -6.65 49.19
N ASP A 293 -41.54 -5.34 49.36
CA ASP A 293 -42.09 -4.57 50.47
C ASP A 293 -43.63 -4.56 50.46
N THR A 294 -44.26 -4.44 49.28
CA THR A 294 -45.73 -4.49 49.15
C THR A 294 -46.36 -5.87 49.36
N MET A 295 -45.59 -6.96 49.27
CA MET A 295 -46.10 -8.32 49.54
C MET A 295 -45.93 -8.75 51.00
N GLY A 296 -45.11 -8.03 51.78
CA GLY A 296 -44.82 -8.31 53.19
C GLY A 296 -45.71 -7.58 54.20
N SER A 297 -46.63 -6.73 53.75
CA SER A 297 -47.63 -6.03 54.56
C SER A 297 -49.01 -6.67 54.42
#